data_AF-A0A4Y1YIF7-F1
#
_entry.id   AF-A0A4Y1YIF7-F1
#
_cell.length_a   1.000
_cell.length_b   1.000
_cell.length_c   1.000
_cell.angle_alpha   90.00
_cell.angle_beta   90.00
_cell.angle_gamma   90.00
#
_symmetry.space_group_name_H-M   'P 1'
#
loop_
_entity.id
_entity.type
_entity.pdbx_description
1 polymer ?
#
loop_
_entity_poly.entity_id
_entity_poly.type
_entity_poly.pdbx_seq_one_letter_code
_entity_poly.pdbx_strand_id
1 'polypeptide(L)'
;MNNKQTTISLLITSIFLLSLTACDGQQEATTTKKTAATPQGPTTGILVDSAIEGVTYSASSGASGVTDATGLYNYTHGDSIEFSLGKLNLGKIPGAGITTPIELSAGNQNKLSNLMILFQSLDADNNPTNGISIPQAAIDVLDDSLDLTTDPDTFTSSATLVAAREAANIPGNIKTADEANAHFLSQAINMVSHNLWVYEDKDSIKFFRFSNDGSGEYLNGVVTPDDSCDVNRACGAKLVFTAGVEYGVATATEYDERGFKLTSIPEIDTNAQSGLSHPRPNWRLYTDSHELIISDVVIVQREREQPGIFAELFHIAEPLELSSDDEVAETTVQETRYRKMDNAQGIVGAWTTDKDVIKSPVLLFFPNNRYMLVDPDSSIGKASAECAKPGVELATYDYNAGSNALKLSSLTYNTTGCAGLSEYIDKPITFEIGSDTQTAKLSGPGLAAVTLHRISH
;
A
#
# COMPACT_ATOMS: atom_id res chain seq x y z
N MET A 1 -75.50 -28.79 3.99
CA MET A 1 -76.11 -29.56 5.10
C MET A 1 -75.21 -30.75 5.38
N ASN A 2 -74.71 -30.87 6.61
CA ASN A 2 -74.28 -32.08 7.34
C ASN A 2 -73.31 -33.07 6.65
N ASN A 3 -72.29 -33.63 7.29
CA ASN A 3 -71.73 -33.52 8.63
C ASN A 3 -70.38 -34.28 8.59
N LYS A 4 -69.52 -33.98 9.56
CA LYS A 4 -68.30 -34.71 9.94
C LYS A 4 -68.46 -36.24 9.89
N GLN A 5 -67.39 -36.98 9.62
CA GLN A 5 -66.85 -37.93 10.59
C GLN A 5 -65.45 -38.48 10.26
N THR A 6 -64.67 -38.53 11.32
CA THR A 6 -63.27 -38.95 11.50
C THR A 6 -63.22 -40.43 11.92
N THR A 7 -62.19 -41.19 11.52
CA THR A 7 -61.50 -42.29 12.28
C THR A 7 -60.45 -42.92 11.35
N ILE A 8 -59.13 -42.85 11.56
CA ILE A 8 -58.22 -43.38 12.61
C ILE A 8 -57.96 -44.90 12.52
N SER A 9 -56.67 -45.20 12.28
CA SER A 9 -55.83 -46.36 12.63
C SER A 9 -56.07 -47.74 12.00
N LEU A 10 -55.04 -48.21 11.27
CA LEU A 10 -54.43 -49.51 11.55
C LEU A 10 -52.91 -49.46 11.30
N LEU A 11 -52.14 -49.79 12.34
CA LEU A 11 -50.68 -49.90 12.37
C LEU A 11 -50.32 -51.38 12.15
N ILE A 12 -49.51 -51.73 11.14
CA ILE A 12 -48.84 -53.05 11.04
C ILE A 12 -47.40 -52.85 10.52
N THR A 13 -46.49 -52.91 11.48
CA THR A 13 -45.22 -53.67 11.52
C THR A 13 -44.13 -53.47 10.46
N SER A 14 -43.07 -52.80 10.96
CA SER A 14 -41.64 -52.77 10.61
C SER A 14 -41.01 -54.09 10.12
N ILE A 15 -40.13 -54.01 9.09
CA ILE A 15 -38.88 -54.78 8.98
C ILE A 15 -37.80 -53.87 8.34
N PHE A 16 -36.63 -53.95 8.96
CA PHE A 16 -35.42 -53.14 8.84
C PHE A 16 -34.58 -53.56 7.62
N LEU A 17 -34.12 -52.61 6.80
CA LEU A 17 -33.01 -52.80 5.85
C LEU A 17 -32.07 -51.59 5.95
N LEU A 18 -30.88 -51.82 6.51
CA LEU A 18 -29.77 -50.87 6.55
C LEU A 18 -29.22 -50.67 5.13
N SER A 19 -29.32 -49.46 4.59
CA SER A 19 -28.54 -49.02 3.45
C SER A 19 -27.37 -48.16 3.94
N LEU A 20 -26.14 -48.63 3.69
CA LEU A 20 -24.92 -47.84 3.85
C LEU A 20 -24.95 -46.65 2.89
N THR A 21 -24.86 -45.44 3.42
CA THR A 21 -24.55 -44.23 2.63
C THR A 21 -23.04 -44.13 2.46
N ALA A 22 -22.54 -44.47 1.27
CA ALA A 22 -21.23 -44.04 0.84
C ALA A 22 -21.34 -42.58 0.35
N CYS A 23 -20.60 -41.69 1.00
CA CYS A 23 -20.29 -40.37 0.48
C CYS A 23 -19.44 -40.53 -0.79
N ASP A 24 -19.91 -40.01 -1.92
CA ASP A 24 -19.05 -39.61 -3.01
C ASP A 24 -19.39 -38.15 -3.33
N GLY A 25 -18.68 -37.25 -2.64
CA GLY A 25 -18.82 -35.81 -2.76
C GLY A 25 -17.65 -35.25 -3.54
N GLN A 26 -17.69 -35.35 -4.86
CA GLN A 26 -16.86 -34.55 -5.74
C GLN A 26 -17.42 -33.12 -5.77
N GLN A 27 -16.97 -32.31 -4.81
CA GLN A 27 -17.12 -30.86 -4.86
C GLN A 27 -15.99 -30.32 -5.75
N GLU A 28 -16.33 -30.01 -6.99
CA GLU A 28 -15.52 -29.10 -7.80
C GLU A 28 -15.36 -27.80 -7.01
N ALA A 29 -14.11 -27.49 -6.69
CA ALA A 29 -13.72 -26.24 -6.07
C ALA A 29 -13.89 -25.10 -7.07
N THR A 30 -15.14 -24.65 -7.26
CA THR A 30 -15.41 -23.32 -7.80
C THR A 30 -14.77 -22.31 -6.87
N THR A 31 -13.63 -21.77 -7.29
CA THR A 31 -13.01 -20.56 -6.74
C THR A 31 -13.96 -19.40 -6.95
N THR A 32 -14.93 -19.24 -6.05
CA THR A 32 -15.65 -17.99 -5.89
C THR A 32 -14.63 -16.95 -5.42
N LYS A 33 -14.05 -16.22 -6.37
CA LYS A 33 -13.45 -14.90 -6.11
C LYS A 33 -14.53 -14.11 -5.37
N LYS A 34 -14.35 -13.92 -4.06
CA LYS A 34 -15.19 -13.04 -3.26
C LYS A 34 -15.00 -11.66 -3.88
N THR A 35 -15.94 -11.20 -4.69
CA THR A 35 -15.96 -9.84 -5.20
C THR A 35 -15.94 -8.93 -3.98
N ALA A 36 -14.85 -8.19 -3.79
CA ALA A 36 -14.77 -7.20 -2.73
C ALA A 36 -15.97 -6.24 -2.90
N ALA A 37 -16.78 -6.09 -1.86
CA ALA A 37 -17.89 -5.14 -1.90
C ALA A 37 -17.29 -3.73 -2.05
N THR A 38 -17.81 -2.94 -2.98
CA THR A 38 -17.39 -1.54 -3.13
C THR A 38 -17.63 -0.82 -1.80
N PRO A 39 -16.64 -0.07 -1.27
CA PRO A 39 -16.83 0.73 -0.07
C PRO A 39 -18.04 1.67 -0.19
N GLN A 40 -18.78 1.85 0.90
CA GLN A 40 -19.99 2.67 0.95
C GLN A 40 -19.99 3.55 2.20
N GLY A 41 -20.63 4.71 2.11
CA GLY A 41 -20.85 5.62 3.23
C GLY A 41 -19.85 6.77 3.30
N PRO A 42 -19.99 7.64 4.32
CA PRO A 42 -19.13 8.80 4.51
C PRO A 42 -17.68 8.39 4.77
N THR A 43 -16.76 9.17 4.21
CA THR A 43 -15.32 8.99 4.32
C THR A 43 -14.61 10.34 4.13
N THR A 44 -13.30 10.33 4.16
CA THR A 44 -12.46 11.52 3.97
C THR A 44 -11.40 11.29 2.91
N GLY A 45 -10.96 12.38 2.31
CA GLY A 45 -9.82 12.43 1.40
C GLY A 45 -8.89 13.55 1.81
N ILE A 46 -7.68 13.55 1.27
CA ILE A 46 -6.69 14.59 1.50
C ILE A 46 -6.24 15.16 0.16
N LEU A 47 -6.31 16.48 0.00
CA LEU A 47 -5.71 17.19 -1.12
C LEU A 47 -4.25 17.52 -0.79
N VAL A 48 -3.32 17.00 -1.60
CA VAL A 48 -1.90 16.97 -1.27
C VAL A 48 -0.99 17.24 -2.47
N ASP A 49 -0.12 18.23 -2.30
CA ASP A 49 1.23 18.30 -2.86
C ASP A 49 2.14 18.11 -1.64
N SER A 50 2.25 19.15 -0.81
CA SER A 50 2.13 19.01 0.65
C SER A 50 0.66 19.23 1.05
N ALA A 51 0.28 19.00 2.31
CA ALA A 51 -1.10 19.23 2.76
C ALA A 51 -1.58 20.64 2.37
N ILE A 52 -2.68 20.73 1.61
CA ILE A 52 -3.17 22.01 1.04
C ILE A 52 -4.40 22.51 1.80
N GLU A 53 -4.23 23.59 2.56
CA GLU A 53 -5.29 24.29 3.28
C GLU A 53 -5.89 25.41 2.43
N GLY A 54 -7.21 25.64 2.56
CA GLY A 54 -7.89 26.79 1.99
C GLY A 54 -8.60 26.53 0.66
N VAL A 55 -8.58 25.30 0.14
CA VAL A 55 -9.27 24.94 -1.10
C VAL A 55 -10.73 24.59 -0.82
N THR A 56 -11.66 25.24 -1.52
CA THR A 56 -13.07 24.92 -1.41
C THR A 56 -13.38 23.63 -2.16
N TYR A 57 -14.22 22.76 -1.59
CA TYR A 57 -14.70 21.55 -2.25
C TYR A 57 -16.22 21.40 -2.14
N SER A 58 -16.81 20.76 -3.15
CA SER A 58 -18.23 20.40 -3.20
C SER A 58 -18.40 19.01 -3.81
N ALA A 59 -18.99 18.09 -3.04
CA ALA A 59 -19.28 16.72 -3.42
C ALA A 59 -20.70 16.59 -4.00
N SER A 60 -20.90 15.65 -4.92
CA SER A 60 -22.22 15.35 -5.49
C SER A 60 -23.29 14.95 -4.47
N SER A 61 -22.90 14.38 -3.33
CA SER A 61 -23.77 14.06 -2.20
C SER A 61 -24.21 15.29 -1.37
N GLY A 62 -23.63 16.46 -1.62
CA GLY A 62 -23.88 17.70 -0.90
C GLY A 62 -22.92 17.99 0.25
N ALA A 63 -21.93 17.12 0.51
CA ALA A 63 -20.82 17.46 1.41
C ALA A 63 -19.99 18.58 0.77
N SER A 64 -19.73 19.66 1.51
CA SER A 64 -18.94 20.79 1.02
C SER A 64 -18.20 21.46 2.15
N GLY A 65 -17.08 22.10 1.86
CA GLY A 65 -16.30 22.81 2.86
C GLY A 65 -15.03 23.40 2.28
N VAL A 66 -14.07 23.67 3.17
CA VAL A 66 -12.72 24.11 2.83
C VAL A 66 -11.75 23.08 3.40
N THR A 67 -10.69 22.75 2.67
CA THR A 67 -9.63 21.87 3.16
C THR A 67 -8.94 22.49 4.37
N ASP A 68 -8.70 21.68 5.40
CA ASP A 68 -8.01 22.15 6.62
C ASP A 68 -6.48 22.10 6.48
N ALA A 69 -5.75 22.40 7.57
CA ALA A 69 -4.29 22.35 7.64
C ALA A 69 -3.68 20.99 7.27
N THR A 70 -4.46 19.91 7.28
CA THR A 70 -4.05 18.57 6.85
C THR A 70 -4.45 18.26 5.41
N GLY A 71 -5.11 19.18 4.71
CA GLY A 71 -5.65 18.99 3.38
C GLY A 71 -6.97 18.22 3.35
N LEU A 72 -7.59 17.96 4.51
CA LEU A 72 -8.72 17.03 4.63
C LEU A 72 -10.00 17.60 3.99
N TYR A 73 -10.70 16.77 3.23
CA TYR A 73 -12.04 17.02 2.73
C TYR A 73 -12.97 15.83 2.99
N ASN A 74 -14.27 16.09 3.12
CA ASN A 74 -15.29 15.07 3.38
C ASN A 74 -16.03 14.69 2.10
N TYR A 75 -16.28 13.40 1.92
CA TYR A 75 -17.12 12.91 0.82
C TYR A 75 -17.79 11.58 1.17
N THR A 76 -18.65 11.08 0.29
CA THR A 76 -19.20 9.73 0.35
C THR A 76 -18.64 8.92 -0.80
N HIS A 77 -18.29 7.65 -0.58
CA HIS A 77 -17.80 6.79 -1.66
C HIS A 77 -18.73 6.83 -2.89
N GLY A 78 -18.14 7.03 -4.07
CA GLY A 78 -18.87 7.22 -5.33
C GLY A 78 -19.17 8.67 -5.69
N ASP A 79 -18.85 9.64 -4.83
CA ASP A 79 -19.00 11.05 -5.15
C ASP A 79 -18.08 11.52 -6.27
N SER A 80 -18.53 12.53 -7.02
CA SER A 80 -17.64 13.44 -7.75
C SER A 80 -17.42 14.70 -6.91
N ILE A 81 -16.17 15.14 -6.76
CA ILE A 81 -15.75 16.30 -5.99
C ILE A 81 -15.28 17.39 -6.94
N GLU A 82 -15.84 18.58 -6.80
CA GLU A 82 -15.39 19.79 -7.48
C GLU A 82 -14.55 20.63 -6.51
N PHE A 83 -13.35 21.03 -6.93
CA PHE A 83 -12.42 21.86 -6.17
C PHE A 83 -12.29 23.24 -6.79
N SER A 84 -12.23 24.29 -5.96
CA SER A 84 -12.07 25.67 -6.40
C SER A 84 -11.28 26.53 -5.41
N LEU A 85 -10.65 27.59 -5.94
CA LEU A 85 -10.09 28.69 -5.16
C LEU A 85 -10.82 29.97 -5.56
N GLY A 86 -11.73 30.44 -4.71
CA GLY A 86 -12.57 31.58 -5.02
C GLY A 86 -13.49 31.24 -6.18
N LYS A 87 -13.37 31.97 -7.28
CA LYS A 87 -14.11 31.66 -8.51
C LYS A 87 -13.35 30.74 -9.46
N LEU A 88 -12.03 30.55 -9.28
CA LEU A 88 -11.22 29.70 -10.13
C LEU A 88 -11.55 28.22 -9.91
N ASN A 89 -12.03 27.55 -10.96
CA ASN A 89 -12.22 26.10 -10.96
C ASN A 89 -10.86 25.37 -11.08
N LEU A 90 -10.56 24.47 -10.14
CA LEU A 90 -9.35 23.65 -10.17
C LEU A 90 -9.58 22.31 -10.85
N GLY A 91 -10.79 21.77 -10.76
CA GLY A 91 -11.18 20.55 -11.44
C GLY A 91 -12.32 19.83 -10.75
N LYS A 92 -12.83 18.80 -11.43
CA LYS A 92 -13.85 17.90 -10.89
C LYS A 92 -13.41 16.45 -11.13
N ILE A 93 -13.27 15.69 -10.05
CA ILE A 93 -12.72 14.33 -10.06
C ILE A 93 -13.60 13.39 -9.23
N PRO A 94 -13.50 12.06 -9.41
CA PRO A 94 -14.04 11.11 -8.44
C PRO A 94 -13.43 11.33 -7.05
N GLY A 95 -14.22 11.15 -5.98
CA GLY A 95 -13.73 11.21 -4.61
C GLY A 95 -12.70 10.12 -4.35
N ALA A 96 -11.54 10.52 -3.82
CA ALA A 96 -10.41 9.64 -3.57
C ALA A 96 -9.86 9.88 -2.16
N GLY A 97 -9.17 8.90 -1.61
CA GLY A 97 -8.54 9.07 -0.29
C GLY A 97 -7.33 10.00 -0.32
N ILE A 98 -6.63 10.05 -1.46
CA ILE A 98 -5.58 11.02 -1.78
C ILE A 98 -5.94 11.69 -3.10
N THR A 99 -5.82 13.01 -3.16
CA THR A 99 -5.96 13.79 -4.38
C THR A 99 -4.73 14.65 -4.55
N THR A 100 -4.08 14.56 -5.70
CA THR A 100 -2.90 15.35 -6.03
C THR A 100 -3.16 16.24 -7.25
N PRO A 101 -2.23 17.13 -7.62
CA PRO A 101 -2.27 17.80 -8.91
C PRO A 101 -2.43 16.85 -10.11
N ILE A 102 -1.94 15.59 -10.03
CA ILE A 102 -2.07 14.59 -11.10
C ILE A 102 -3.55 14.34 -11.41
N GLU A 103 -4.37 13.99 -10.41
CA GLU A 103 -5.80 13.74 -10.61
C GLU A 103 -6.55 15.00 -11.07
N LEU A 104 -6.26 16.16 -10.46
CA LEU A 104 -6.93 17.42 -10.78
C LEU A 104 -6.64 17.90 -12.20
N SER A 105 -5.46 17.58 -12.74
CA SER A 105 -5.06 17.96 -14.09
C SER A 105 -5.86 17.25 -15.18
N ALA A 106 -6.44 16.08 -14.88
CA ALA A 106 -7.13 15.21 -15.82
C ALA A 106 -6.31 14.94 -17.11
N GLY A 107 -5.00 14.71 -16.96
CA GLY A 107 -4.07 14.39 -18.05
C GLY A 107 -3.53 15.61 -18.81
N ASN A 108 -3.95 16.83 -18.48
CA ASN A 108 -3.39 18.04 -19.10
C ASN A 108 -2.08 18.46 -18.42
N GLN A 109 -0.96 18.31 -19.13
CA GLN A 109 0.40 18.58 -18.62
C GLN A 109 0.62 20.04 -18.18
N ASN A 110 0.09 21.02 -18.93
CA ASN A 110 0.18 22.43 -18.54
C ASN A 110 -0.61 22.68 -17.26
N LYS A 111 -1.83 22.14 -17.17
CA LYS A 111 -2.67 22.23 -15.97
C LYS A 111 -2.00 21.58 -14.77
N LEU A 112 -1.35 20.44 -14.96
CA LEU A 112 -0.60 19.76 -13.91
C LEU A 112 0.50 20.65 -13.33
N SER A 113 1.36 21.19 -14.19
CA SER A 113 2.43 22.10 -13.79
C SER A 113 1.88 23.37 -13.15
N ASN A 114 0.85 23.97 -13.73
CA ASN A 114 0.25 25.21 -13.23
C ASN A 114 -0.50 25.03 -11.90
N LEU A 115 -1.07 23.85 -11.63
CA LEU A 115 -1.64 23.53 -10.31
C LEU A 115 -0.53 23.50 -9.23
N MET A 116 0.60 22.85 -9.51
CA MET A 116 1.75 22.84 -8.58
C MET A 116 2.29 24.25 -8.35
N ILE A 117 2.50 25.02 -9.43
CA ILE A 117 2.94 26.42 -9.36
C ILE A 117 1.94 27.24 -8.55
N LEU A 118 0.64 27.12 -8.82
CA LEU A 118 -0.41 27.86 -8.14
C LEU A 118 -0.40 27.59 -6.64
N PHE A 119 -0.46 26.32 -6.22
CA PHE A 119 -0.53 25.98 -4.80
C PHE A 119 0.71 26.44 -4.05
N GLN A 120 1.90 26.10 -4.53
CA GLN A 120 3.14 26.45 -3.85
C GLN A 120 3.46 27.95 -3.91
N SER A 121 2.97 28.67 -4.92
CA SER A 121 3.10 30.13 -5.02
C SER A 121 2.01 30.89 -4.28
N LEU A 122 0.96 30.24 -3.79
CA LEU A 122 -0.04 30.90 -2.95
C LEU A 122 0.08 30.52 -1.48
N ASP A 123 1.11 29.74 -1.15
CA ASP A 123 1.48 29.42 0.21
C ASP A 123 1.88 30.69 1.00
N ALA A 124 1.29 30.89 2.18
CA ALA A 124 1.34 32.12 2.95
C ALA A 124 2.76 32.58 3.30
N ASP A 125 3.68 31.63 3.55
CA ASP A 125 5.09 31.89 3.86
C ASP A 125 6.04 31.56 2.69
N ASN A 126 5.49 31.15 1.55
CA ASN A 126 6.21 30.73 0.34
C ASN A 126 7.17 29.55 0.57
N ASN A 127 6.91 28.71 1.58
CA ASN A 127 7.70 27.54 1.93
C ASN A 127 6.83 26.27 1.97
N PRO A 128 6.62 25.60 0.82
CA PRO A 128 5.70 24.48 0.75
C PRO A 128 6.15 23.23 1.53
N THR A 129 7.35 23.23 2.13
CA THR A 129 7.89 22.09 2.89
C THR A 129 7.25 21.89 4.26
N ASN A 130 6.53 22.89 4.79
CA ASN A 130 5.87 22.84 6.10
C ASN A 130 4.34 22.81 6.02
N GLY A 131 3.79 22.45 4.84
CA GLY A 131 2.39 22.58 4.49
C GLY A 131 2.19 23.69 3.46
N ILE A 132 0.99 23.77 2.86
CA ILE A 132 0.61 24.85 1.95
C ILE A 132 -0.64 25.50 2.52
N SER A 133 -0.53 26.74 2.99
CA SER A 133 -1.67 27.49 3.53
C SER A 133 -2.03 28.64 2.60
N ILE A 134 -3.19 28.60 1.96
CA ILE A 134 -3.61 29.60 0.98
C ILE A 134 -4.44 30.71 1.66
N PRO A 135 -3.93 31.96 1.77
CA PRO A 135 -4.65 33.02 2.47
C PRO A 135 -5.93 33.46 1.74
N GLN A 136 -6.99 33.72 2.50
CA GLN A 136 -8.28 34.19 1.95
C GLN A 136 -8.14 35.44 1.05
N ALA A 137 -7.22 36.36 1.38
CA ALA A 137 -6.98 37.55 0.58
C ALA A 137 -6.46 37.25 -0.84
N ALA A 138 -5.71 36.15 -1.02
CA ALA A 138 -5.32 35.68 -2.36
C ALA A 138 -6.52 35.05 -3.08
N ILE A 139 -7.30 34.21 -2.36
CA ILE A 139 -8.49 33.53 -2.87
C ILE A 139 -9.50 34.52 -3.43
N ASP A 140 -9.73 35.65 -2.76
CA ASP A 140 -10.70 36.68 -3.15
C ASP A 140 -10.35 37.35 -4.50
N VAL A 141 -9.10 37.26 -4.95
CA VAL A 141 -8.62 37.81 -6.23
C VAL A 141 -8.77 36.79 -7.38
N LEU A 142 -8.81 35.50 -7.08
CA LEU A 142 -8.79 34.44 -8.10
C LEU A 142 -10.16 34.27 -8.78
N ASP A 143 -10.13 34.22 -10.11
CA ASP A 143 -11.28 33.96 -10.96
C ASP A 143 -10.92 33.20 -12.23
N ASP A 144 -11.94 32.92 -13.04
CA ASP A 144 -11.83 32.14 -14.28
C ASP A 144 -10.97 32.81 -15.38
N SER A 145 -10.46 34.03 -15.16
CA SER A 145 -9.48 34.64 -16.07
C SER A 145 -8.10 33.99 -15.97
N LEU A 146 -7.79 33.32 -14.85
CA LEU A 146 -6.54 32.61 -14.67
C LEU A 146 -6.62 31.21 -15.32
N ASP A 147 -6.21 31.12 -16.58
CA ASP A 147 -6.25 29.88 -17.34
C ASP A 147 -5.10 28.93 -16.97
N LEU A 148 -5.43 27.87 -16.22
CA LEU A 148 -4.50 26.82 -15.81
C LEU A 148 -3.94 25.99 -16.98
N THR A 149 -4.49 26.08 -18.19
CA THR A 149 -4.02 25.29 -19.35
C THR A 149 -2.95 26.00 -20.17
N THR A 150 -2.63 27.24 -19.83
CA THR A 150 -1.58 28.05 -20.48
C THR A 150 -0.19 27.45 -20.29
N ASP A 151 0.74 27.83 -21.16
CA ASP A 151 2.15 27.45 -21.01
C ASP A 151 2.70 27.89 -19.63
N PRO A 152 3.41 27.02 -18.89
CA PRO A 152 3.85 27.33 -17.52
C PRO A 152 4.72 28.59 -17.38
N ASP A 153 5.57 28.90 -18.36
CA ASP A 153 6.38 30.12 -18.32
C ASP A 153 5.49 31.36 -18.47
N THR A 154 4.41 31.25 -19.24
CA THR A 154 3.40 32.32 -19.35
C THR A 154 2.56 32.43 -18.08
N PHE A 155 2.17 31.29 -17.49
CA PHE A 155 1.34 31.23 -16.28
C PHE A 155 2.00 31.93 -15.09
N THR A 156 3.30 31.71 -14.88
CA THR A 156 4.08 32.38 -13.81
C THR A 156 4.12 33.90 -13.94
N SER A 157 3.86 34.45 -15.14
CA SER A 157 3.79 35.89 -15.42
C SER A 157 2.35 36.45 -15.39
N SER A 158 1.36 35.65 -14.98
CA SER A 158 -0.05 36.06 -14.95
C SER A 158 -0.29 37.22 -13.98
N ALA A 159 -0.93 38.28 -14.49
CA ALA A 159 -1.31 39.44 -13.67
C ALA A 159 -2.26 39.06 -12.52
N THR A 160 -3.16 38.09 -12.74
CA THR A 160 -4.10 37.61 -11.70
C THR A 160 -3.35 36.87 -10.58
N LEU A 161 -2.35 36.05 -10.92
CA LEU A 161 -1.53 35.34 -9.93
C LEU A 161 -0.65 36.32 -9.13
N VAL A 162 -0.06 37.31 -9.80
CA VAL A 162 0.72 38.37 -9.14
C VAL A 162 -0.17 39.17 -8.18
N ALA A 163 -1.35 39.61 -8.63
CA ALA A 163 -2.29 40.36 -7.82
C ALA A 163 -2.78 39.56 -6.59
N ALA A 164 -3.01 38.25 -6.73
CA ALA A 164 -3.40 37.39 -5.62
C ALA A 164 -2.30 37.33 -4.54
N ARG A 165 -1.03 37.19 -4.94
CA ARG A 165 0.11 37.22 -4.00
C ARG A 165 0.27 38.57 -3.32
N GLU A 166 0.11 39.67 -4.06
CA GLU A 166 0.17 41.03 -3.51
C GLU A 166 -0.95 41.27 -2.48
N ALA A 167 -2.18 40.85 -2.77
CA ALA A 167 -3.31 41.01 -1.87
C ALA A 167 -3.11 40.27 -0.53
N ALA A 168 -2.45 39.12 -0.56
CA ALA A 168 -2.13 38.32 0.62
C ALA A 168 -0.79 38.68 1.29
N ASN A 169 -0.01 39.60 0.73
CA ASN A 169 1.35 39.93 1.19
C ASN A 169 2.29 38.71 1.26
N ILE A 170 2.17 37.78 0.30
CA ILE A 170 2.99 36.56 0.27
C ILE A 170 4.46 36.94 -0.06
N PRO A 171 5.44 36.49 0.74
CA PRO A 171 6.85 36.85 0.53
C PRO A 171 7.48 36.09 -0.64
N GLY A 172 8.61 36.60 -1.13
CA GLY A 172 9.41 35.94 -2.16
C GLY A 172 8.77 35.97 -3.56
N ASN A 173 9.28 35.12 -4.44
CA ASN A 173 8.86 35.03 -5.84
C ASN A 173 7.84 33.90 -6.04
N ILE A 174 7.06 34.01 -7.12
CA ILE A 174 6.30 32.89 -7.71
C ILE A 174 7.27 31.75 -8.01
N LYS A 175 6.86 30.53 -7.68
CA LYS A 175 7.64 29.31 -7.94
C LYS A 175 7.75 29.07 -9.44
N THR A 176 8.94 28.69 -9.90
CA THR A 176 9.10 28.22 -11.27
C THR A 176 8.51 26.82 -11.45
N ALA A 177 8.30 26.39 -12.69
CA ALA A 177 7.88 25.02 -12.98
C ALA A 177 8.85 23.98 -12.41
N ASP A 178 10.16 24.23 -12.49
CA ASP A 178 11.20 23.35 -11.95
C ASP A 178 11.16 23.27 -10.42
N GLU A 179 11.00 24.41 -9.73
CA GLU A 179 10.88 24.45 -8.26
C GLU A 179 9.63 23.71 -7.80
N ALA A 180 8.50 23.96 -8.47
CA ALA A 180 7.24 23.32 -8.15
C ALA A 180 7.29 21.81 -8.36
N ASN A 181 7.86 21.37 -9.48
CA ASN A 181 8.05 19.96 -9.80
C ASN A 181 9.01 19.26 -8.82
N ALA A 182 10.12 19.90 -8.46
CA ALA A 182 11.08 19.35 -7.51
C ALA A 182 10.47 19.16 -6.12
N HIS A 183 9.67 20.13 -5.67
CA HIS A 183 8.92 19.98 -4.42
C HIS A 183 7.90 18.85 -4.53
N PHE A 184 7.07 18.79 -5.57
CA PHE A 184 6.07 17.71 -5.71
C PHE A 184 6.69 16.30 -5.71
N LEU A 185 7.81 16.11 -6.41
CA LEU A 185 8.56 14.85 -6.37
C LEU A 185 9.04 14.48 -4.96
N SER A 186 9.43 15.48 -4.15
CA SER A 186 9.88 15.23 -2.77
C SER A 186 8.77 14.69 -1.86
N GLN A 187 7.49 14.84 -2.24
CA GLN A 187 6.35 14.44 -1.43
C GLN A 187 5.94 12.98 -1.63
N ALA A 188 6.45 12.31 -2.68
CA ALA A 188 6.03 10.96 -3.06
C ALA A 188 6.10 9.92 -1.92
N ILE A 189 7.19 9.92 -1.14
CA ILE A 189 7.35 8.97 -0.02
C ILE A 189 6.42 9.34 1.14
N ASN A 190 6.25 10.62 1.44
CA ASN A 190 5.31 11.08 2.46
C ASN A 190 3.86 10.72 2.10
N MET A 191 3.48 10.76 0.82
CA MET A 191 2.13 10.38 0.39
C MET A 191 1.82 8.91 0.72
N VAL A 192 2.80 8.01 0.58
CA VAL A 192 2.64 6.58 0.87
C VAL A 192 2.94 6.20 2.33
N SER A 193 3.42 7.12 3.17
CA SER A 193 3.79 6.80 4.56
C SER A 193 2.63 6.83 5.56
N HIS A 194 1.44 7.27 5.15
CA HIS A 194 0.24 7.33 5.99
C HIS A 194 -0.25 5.96 6.49
N ASN A 195 0.20 4.86 5.89
CA ASN A 195 -0.18 3.52 6.34
C ASN A 195 1.01 2.57 6.26
N LEU A 196 0.87 1.47 6.98
CA LEU A 196 1.68 0.28 6.78
C LEU A 196 1.02 -0.59 5.73
N TRP A 197 1.80 -1.05 4.76
CA TRP A 197 1.26 -1.75 3.60
C TRP A 197 1.66 -3.20 3.62
N VAL A 198 0.69 -4.07 3.44
CA VAL A 198 0.88 -5.51 3.42
C VAL A 198 0.27 -6.09 2.16
N TYR A 199 1.02 -7.00 1.54
CA TYR A 199 0.51 -7.89 0.50
C TYR A 199 0.62 -9.32 1.02
N GLU A 200 -0.44 -10.10 0.84
CA GLU A 200 -0.48 -11.52 1.20
C GLU A 200 -1.09 -12.30 0.04
N ASP A 201 -0.38 -13.32 -0.43
CA ASP A 201 -0.94 -14.38 -1.25
C ASP A 201 -0.66 -15.75 -0.61
N LYS A 202 -0.84 -16.82 -1.40
CA LYS A 202 -0.68 -18.20 -0.92
C LYS A 202 0.77 -18.54 -0.54
N ASP A 203 1.75 -17.95 -1.21
CA ASP A 203 3.18 -18.28 -1.03
C ASP A 203 3.98 -17.11 -0.46
N SER A 204 3.45 -15.88 -0.52
CA SER A 204 4.19 -14.67 -0.23
C SER A 204 3.50 -13.77 0.79
N ILE A 205 4.32 -13.13 1.63
CA ILE A 205 3.93 -11.98 2.44
C ILE A 205 4.95 -10.87 2.19
N LYS A 206 4.49 -9.67 1.84
CA LYS A 206 5.34 -8.50 1.64
C LYS A 206 4.84 -7.36 2.53
N PHE A 207 5.76 -6.60 3.06
CA PHE A 207 5.49 -5.50 3.98
C PHE A 207 6.27 -4.25 3.54
N PHE A 208 5.62 -3.10 3.57
CA PHE A 208 6.27 -1.80 3.42
C PHE A 208 5.90 -0.87 4.57
N ARG A 209 6.91 -0.12 5.02
CA ARG A 209 6.80 1.03 5.91
C ARG A 209 7.69 2.14 5.35
N PHE A 210 7.20 3.37 5.39
CA PHE A 210 7.90 4.56 4.88
C PHE A 210 7.99 5.62 5.97
N SER A 211 9.02 6.48 5.92
CA SER A 211 9.09 7.66 6.77
C SER A 211 8.10 8.74 6.33
N ASN A 212 7.66 9.54 7.30
CA ASN A 212 6.80 10.71 7.09
C ASN A 212 7.50 12.03 7.47
N ASP A 213 8.81 11.98 7.70
CA ASP A 213 9.64 13.13 8.11
C ASP A 213 10.43 13.74 6.93
N GLY A 214 10.17 13.27 5.70
CA GLY A 214 10.87 13.70 4.49
C GLY A 214 12.26 13.08 4.29
N SER A 215 12.72 12.18 5.16
CA SER A 215 14.00 11.49 4.98
C SER A 215 14.03 10.56 3.76
N GLY A 216 12.86 10.11 3.30
CA GLY A 216 12.72 9.11 2.23
C GLY A 216 13.05 7.68 2.67
N GLU A 217 13.30 7.46 3.96
CA GLU A 217 13.56 6.13 4.50
C GLU A 217 12.39 5.17 4.28
N TYR A 218 12.71 3.91 4.00
CA TYR A 218 11.73 2.85 3.91
C TYR A 218 12.29 1.55 4.48
N LEU A 219 11.37 0.69 4.93
CA LEU A 219 11.63 -0.67 5.34
C LEU A 219 10.71 -1.60 4.53
N ASN A 220 11.32 -2.57 3.87
CA ASN A 220 10.62 -3.62 3.14
C ASN A 220 10.97 -4.99 3.73
N GLY A 221 9.96 -5.80 4.00
CA GLY A 221 10.12 -7.19 4.42
C GLY A 221 9.42 -8.10 3.43
N VAL A 222 10.10 -9.13 2.95
CA VAL A 222 9.56 -10.06 1.96
C VAL A 222 9.79 -11.48 2.42
N VAL A 223 8.70 -12.25 2.49
CA VAL A 223 8.71 -13.70 2.57
C VAL A 223 8.15 -14.22 1.26
N THR A 224 8.97 -14.96 0.51
CA THR A 224 8.62 -15.53 -0.80
C THR A 224 9.46 -16.78 -1.04
N PRO A 225 9.01 -17.75 -1.85
CA PRO A 225 9.89 -18.76 -2.40
C PRO A 225 11.00 -18.14 -3.24
N ASP A 226 12.13 -18.82 -3.29
CA ASP A 226 13.23 -18.50 -4.20
C ASP A 226 12.75 -18.56 -5.65
N ASP A 227 12.97 -17.48 -6.41
CA ASP A 227 12.64 -17.41 -7.83
C ASP A 227 13.84 -16.87 -8.63
N SER A 228 14.27 -17.63 -9.63
CA SER A 228 15.35 -17.26 -10.55
C SER A 228 14.83 -16.59 -11.82
N CYS A 229 13.53 -16.34 -11.89
CA CYS A 229 12.87 -15.67 -13.01
C CYS A 229 12.56 -14.22 -12.64
N ASP A 230 12.79 -13.31 -13.58
CA ASP A 230 12.34 -11.92 -13.44
C ASP A 230 10.82 -11.79 -13.60
N VAL A 231 10.33 -10.55 -13.49
CA VAL A 231 8.89 -10.25 -13.65
C VAL A 231 8.35 -10.52 -15.06
N ASN A 232 9.21 -10.57 -16.09
CA ASN A 232 8.85 -11.01 -17.45
C ASN A 232 8.98 -12.53 -17.61
N ARG A 233 9.19 -13.27 -16.51
CA ARG A 233 9.44 -14.72 -16.46
C ARG A 233 10.66 -15.17 -17.25
N ALA A 234 11.61 -14.26 -17.52
CA ALA A 234 12.91 -14.65 -18.05
C ALA A 234 13.76 -15.24 -16.93
N CYS A 235 14.00 -16.56 -17.01
CA CYS A 235 14.69 -17.30 -15.96
C CYS A 235 16.18 -17.45 -16.25
N GLY A 236 17.01 -17.21 -15.23
CA GLY A 236 18.46 -17.36 -15.30
C GLY A 236 19.02 -18.37 -14.30
N ALA A 237 20.34 -18.50 -14.29
CA ALA A 237 21.04 -19.33 -13.29
C ALA A 237 21.20 -18.63 -11.93
N LYS A 238 20.93 -17.32 -11.86
CA LYS A 238 21.01 -16.52 -10.62
C LYS A 238 19.62 -16.38 -10.02
N LEU A 239 19.57 -16.41 -8.69
CA LEU A 239 18.39 -16.08 -7.93
C LEU A 239 18.04 -14.59 -8.14
N VAL A 240 16.78 -14.30 -8.42
CA VAL A 240 16.27 -12.94 -8.68
C VAL A 240 15.47 -12.43 -7.48
N PHE A 241 14.64 -13.29 -6.90
CA PHE A 241 13.84 -12.97 -5.71
C PHE A 241 14.08 -14.03 -4.63
N THR A 242 14.20 -13.57 -3.38
CA THR A 242 14.29 -14.45 -2.20
C THR A 242 13.67 -13.75 -0.99
N ALA A 243 13.41 -14.51 0.07
CA ALA A 243 12.96 -13.95 1.32
C ALA A 243 14.08 -13.14 2.00
N GLY A 244 13.74 -11.99 2.55
CA GLY A 244 14.71 -11.11 3.20
C GLY A 244 14.11 -9.76 3.56
N VAL A 245 15.00 -8.86 3.98
CA VAL A 245 14.69 -7.49 4.36
C VAL A 245 15.47 -6.53 3.48
N GLU A 246 14.89 -5.37 3.26
CA GLU A 246 15.53 -4.25 2.63
C GLU A 246 15.23 -2.97 3.42
N TYR A 247 16.24 -2.14 3.61
CA TYR A 247 16.11 -0.83 4.22
C TYR A 247 17.06 0.14 3.52
N GLY A 248 16.57 1.35 3.28
CA GLY A 248 17.36 2.40 2.65
C GLY A 248 16.54 3.67 2.46
N VAL A 249 16.99 4.51 1.53
CA VAL A 249 16.32 5.78 1.18
C VAL A 249 15.83 5.71 -0.25
N ALA A 250 14.59 6.13 -0.48
CA ALA A 250 13.98 6.23 -1.80
C ALA A 250 13.61 7.68 -2.13
N THR A 251 13.71 8.04 -3.40
CA THR A 251 13.37 9.36 -3.93
C THR A 251 12.57 9.19 -5.22
N ALA A 252 11.59 10.06 -5.46
CA ALA A 252 10.92 10.11 -6.75
C ALA A 252 11.77 10.91 -7.74
N THR A 253 11.76 10.45 -8.99
CA THR A 253 12.51 11.07 -10.10
C THR A 253 11.60 11.58 -11.20
N GLU A 254 10.49 10.87 -11.42
CA GLU A 254 9.50 11.16 -12.45
C GLU A 254 8.13 10.75 -11.91
N TYR A 255 7.06 11.19 -12.57
CA TYR A 255 5.70 10.68 -12.36
C TYR A 255 4.97 10.58 -13.69
N ASP A 256 3.93 9.77 -13.72
CA ASP A 256 2.90 9.76 -14.77
C ASP A 256 1.53 9.50 -14.13
N GLU A 257 0.51 9.29 -14.94
CA GLU A 257 -0.86 9.02 -14.47
C GLU A 257 -0.98 7.76 -13.59
N ARG A 258 0.02 6.86 -13.57
CA ARG A 258 0.06 5.67 -12.70
C ARG A 258 0.80 5.90 -11.38
N GLY A 259 1.37 7.09 -11.16
CA GLY A 259 2.06 7.46 -9.93
C GLY A 259 3.53 7.83 -10.12
N PHE A 260 4.34 7.64 -9.08
CA PHE A 260 5.73 8.08 -9.02
C PHE A 260 6.70 6.98 -9.41
N LYS A 261 7.72 7.32 -10.19
CA LYS A 261 8.90 6.50 -10.42
C LYS A 261 9.92 6.77 -9.33
N LEU A 262 10.28 5.72 -8.61
CA LEU A 262 11.27 5.80 -7.55
C LEU A 262 12.64 5.33 -8.00
N THR A 263 13.67 5.95 -7.42
CA THR A 263 15.02 5.40 -7.31
C THR A 263 15.35 5.22 -5.84
N SER A 264 16.15 4.22 -5.49
CA SER A 264 16.54 4.01 -4.10
C SER A 264 18.04 3.74 -3.95
N ILE A 265 18.51 3.98 -2.74
CA ILE A 265 19.84 3.63 -2.28
C ILE A 265 19.65 2.71 -1.06
N PRO A 266 19.67 1.39 -1.25
CA PRO A 266 19.55 0.45 -0.13
C PRO A 266 20.83 0.49 0.72
N GLU A 267 20.65 0.59 2.05
CA GLU A 267 21.72 0.34 3.02
C GLU A 267 21.80 -1.15 3.36
N ILE A 268 20.64 -1.81 3.42
CA ILE A 268 20.49 -3.24 3.65
C ILE A 268 19.62 -3.78 2.52
N ASP A 269 20.07 -4.86 1.88
CA ASP A 269 19.31 -5.62 0.90
C ASP A 269 19.71 -7.09 1.02
N THR A 270 18.78 -7.92 1.52
CA THR A 270 18.96 -9.37 1.61
C THR A 270 17.94 -10.15 0.78
N ASN A 271 17.05 -9.46 0.05
CA ASN A 271 15.94 -10.05 -0.70
C ASN A 271 16.12 -10.00 -2.23
N ALA A 272 17.35 -9.70 -2.66
CA ALA A 272 17.82 -9.65 -4.04
C ALA A 272 17.20 -8.49 -4.84
N GLN A 273 16.19 -8.74 -5.69
CA GLN A 273 15.52 -7.67 -6.46
C GLN A 273 14.14 -7.32 -5.92
N SER A 274 13.76 -7.85 -4.75
CA SER A 274 12.47 -7.50 -4.15
C SER A 274 12.53 -6.10 -3.55
N GLY A 275 11.37 -5.46 -3.40
CA GLY A 275 11.30 -4.13 -2.78
C GLY A 275 11.69 -3.00 -3.73
N LEU A 276 12.52 -2.05 -3.27
CA LEU A 276 12.84 -0.82 -4.00
C LEU A 276 14.28 -0.75 -4.52
N SER A 277 15.10 -1.78 -4.36
CA SER A 277 16.53 -1.76 -4.76
C SER A 277 16.71 -1.86 -6.26
N HIS A 278 15.75 -2.49 -6.94
CA HIS A 278 15.79 -2.74 -8.38
C HIS A 278 14.48 -2.34 -9.09
N PRO A 279 14.00 -1.09 -8.93
CA PRO A 279 12.79 -0.66 -9.61
C PRO A 279 13.05 -0.60 -11.10
N ARG A 280 12.18 -1.22 -11.90
CA ARG A 280 12.31 -1.20 -13.36
C ARG A 280 11.93 0.18 -13.92
N PRO A 281 12.33 0.54 -15.15
CA PRO A 281 12.06 1.86 -15.71
C PRO A 281 10.58 2.28 -15.75
N ASN A 282 9.68 1.31 -15.97
CA ASN A 282 8.24 1.54 -16.06
C ASN A 282 7.51 1.37 -14.73
N TRP A 283 8.23 1.08 -13.65
CA TRP A 283 7.69 0.87 -12.32
C TRP A 283 7.12 2.18 -11.76
N ARG A 284 5.91 2.11 -11.17
CA ARG A 284 5.25 3.26 -10.53
C ARG A 284 4.66 2.87 -9.19
N LEU A 285 4.76 3.80 -8.24
CA LEU A 285 4.20 3.73 -6.92
C LEU A 285 3.09 4.76 -6.76
N TYR A 286 1.93 4.34 -6.29
CA TYR A 286 0.77 5.19 -6.05
C TYR A 286 -0.03 4.72 -4.85
N THR A 287 -0.76 5.62 -4.20
CA THR A 287 -1.77 5.24 -3.20
C THR A 287 -3.02 6.10 -3.38
N ASP A 288 -4.18 5.46 -3.27
CA ASP A 288 -5.49 6.12 -3.19
C ASP A 288 -5.96 6.28 -1.72
N SER A 289 -5.00 6.21 -0.79
CA SER A 289 -5.14 6.03 0.65
C SER A 289 -5.66 4.68 1.12
N HIS A 290 -6.28 3.84 0.29
CA HIS A 290 -6.86 2.55 0.69
C HIS A 290 -5.91 1.39 0.39
N GLU A 291 -5.24 1.47 -0.76
CA GLU A 291 -4.21 0.54 -1.20
C GLU A 291 -2.92 1.30 -1.54
N LEU A 292 -1.80 0.62 -1.41
CA LEU A 292 -0.57 0.97 -2.11
C LEU A 292 -0.51 0.12 -3.37
N ILE A 293 -0.42 0.78 -4.52
CA ILE A 293 -0.42 0.17 -5.83
C ILE A 293 0.98 0.32 -6.40
N ILE A 294 1.59 -0.81 -6.68
CA ILE A 294 2.83 -0.92 -7.41
C ILE A 294 2.48 -1.42 -8.80
N SER A 295 2.72 -0.62 -9.84
CA SER A 295 2.44 -1.01 -11.22
C SER A 295 3.71 -1.09 -12.06
N ASP A 296 3.72 -1.98 -13.05
CA ASP A 296 4.82 -2.12 -13.99
C ASP A 296 4.30 -2.57 -15.37
N VAL A 297 5.05 -2.28 -16.43
CA VAL A 297 4.72 -2.69 -17.80
C VAL A 297 5.53 -3.94 -18.15
N VAL A 298 4.88 -5.10 -18.14
CA VAL A 298 5.51 -6.41 -18.37
C VAL A 298 5.14 -6.99 -19.73
N ILE A 299 5.96 -7.91 -20.23
CA ILE A 299 5.69 -8.64 -21.48
C ILE A 299 4.58 -9.66 -21.21
N VAL A 300 3.55 -9.64 -22.07
CA VAL A 300 2.49 -10.66 -22.07
C VAL A 300 3.11 -12.00 -22.42
N GLN A 301 2.99 -12.96 -21.50
CA GLN A 301 3.46 -14.32 -21.74
C GLN A 301 2.57 -14.97 -22.80
N ARG A 302 3.18 -15.49 -23.87
CA ARG A 302 2.45 -16.27 -24.87
C ARG A 302 1.89 -17.53 -24.22
N GLU A 303 0.65 -17.87 -24.54
CA GLU A 303 0.11 -19.17 -24.17
C GLU A 303 1.00 -20.25 -24.78
N ARG A 304 1.47 -21.18 -23.94
CA ARG A 304 2.12 -22.39 -24.43
C ARG A 304 1.05 -23.23 -25.11
N GLU A 305 1.21 -23.51 -26.40
CA GLU A 305 0.38 -24.53 -27.05
C GLU A 305 0.47 -25.82 -26.24
N GLN A 306 -0.69 -26.29 -25.76
CA GLN A 306 -0.75 -27.55 -25.03
C GLN A 306 -0.46 -28.65 -26.03
N PRO A 307 0.51 -29.55 -25.77
CA PRO A 307 0.79 -30.64 -26.68
C PRO A 307 -0.49 -31.44 -26.88
N GLY A 308 -0.93 -31.61 -28.13
CA GLY A 308 -2.06 -32.48 -28.43
C GLY A 308 -1.80 -33.90 -27.89
N ILE A 309 -2.86 -34.66 -27.59
CA ILE A 309 -2.79 -36.03 -27.04
C ILE A 309 -1.79 -36.92 -27.84
N PHE A 310 -1.66 -36.68 -29.14
CA PHE A 310 -0.69 -37.37 -30.00
C PHE A 310 0.78 -36.98 -29.70
N ALA A 311 1.09 -35.70 -29.48
CA ALA A 311 2.43 -35.24 -29.14
C ALA A 311 2.87 -35.75 -27.76
N GLU A 312 1.94 -35.81 -26.80
CA GLU A 312 2.15 -36.33 -25.45
C GLU A 312 2.47 -37.85 -25.46
N LEU A 313 1.73 -38.62 -26.27
CA LEU A 313 1.89 -40.08 -26.38
C LEU A 313 3.21 -40.52 -27.04
N PHE A 314 3.77 -39.68 -27.90
CA PHE A 314 4.99 -39.98 -28.67
C PHE A 314 6.21 -39.15 -28.23
N HIS A 315 6.09 -38.36 -27.16
CA HIS A 315 7.13 -37.43 -26.69
C HIS A 315 7.69 -36.53 -27.80
N ILE A 316 6.85 -36.14 -28.75
CA ILE A 316 7.23 -35.23 -29.84
C ILE A 316 7.08 -33.82 -29.29
N ALA A 317 8.20 -33.17 -28.98
CA ALA A 317 8.19 -31.75 -28.65
C ALA A 317 7.93 -30.96 -29.94
N GLU A 318 6.83 -30.20 -29.98
CA GLU A 318 6.70 -29.16 -31.00
C GLU A 318 7.82 -28.13 -30.82
N PRO A 319 8.43 -27.63 -31.91
CA PRO A 319 9.44 -26.59 -31.81
C PRO A 319 8.85 -25.38 -31.09
N LEU A 320 9.55 -24.86 -30.09
CA LEU A 320 9.20 -23.56 -29.53
C LEU A 320 9.22 -22.52 -30.66
N GLU A 321 8.08 -21.91 -30.96
CA GLU A 321 8.05 -20.74 -31.80
C GLU A 321 8.77 -19.60 -31.09
N LEU A 322 9.98 -19.31 -31.57
CA LEU A 322 10.76 -18.17 -31.12
C LEU A 322 10.20 -16.92 -31.81
N SER A 323 10.04 -15.83 -31.05
CA SER A 323 9.72 -14.52 -31.61
C SER A 323 10.79 -14.11 -32.62
N SER A 324 10.39 -13.51 -33.74
CA SER A 324 11.36 -12.92 -34.66
C SER A 324 12.02 -11.70 -34.03
N ASP A 325 13.25 -11.38 -34.42
CA ASP A 325 14.00 -10.23 -33.91
C ASP A 325 13.29 -8.88 -34.17
N ASP A 326 12.39 -8.82 -35.14
CA ASP A 326 11.60 -7.64 -35.52
C ASP A 326 10.22 -7.57 -34.83
N GLU A 327 9.87 -8.57 -34.01
CA GLU A 327 8.56 -8.63 -33.37
C GLU A 327 8.52 -7.77 -32.11
N VAL A 328 7.61 -6.78 -32.08
CA VAL A 328 7.34 -6.01 -30.87
C VAL A 328 6.54 -6.88 -29.91
N ALA A 329 7.17 -7.27 -28.80
CA ALA A 329 6.50 -8.05 -27.76
C ALA A 329 5.28 -7.28 -27.22
N GLU A 330 4.13 -7.94 -27.17
CA GLU A 330 2.93 -7.38 -26.54
C GLU A 330 3.20 -7.14 -25.04
N THR A 331 2.76 -6.00 -24.52
CA THR A 331 2.96 -5.62 -23.12
C THR A 331 1.64 -5.32 -22.43
N THR A 332 1.61 -5.48 -21.12
CA THR A 332 0.46 -5.19 -20.27
C THR A 332 0.91 -4.53 -18.97
N VAL A 333 0.00 -3.78 -18.35
CA VAL A 333 0.23 -3.23 -17.01
C VAL A 333 -0.11 -4.31 -15.99
N GLN A 334 0.88 -4.71 -15.20
CA GLN A 334 0.71 -5.58 -14.06
C GLN A 334 0.76 -4.75 -12.78
N GLU A 335 -0.19 -4.99 -11.88
CA GLU A 335 -0.26 -4.33 -10.59
C GLU A 335 -0.11 -5.33 -9.44
N THR A 336 0.62 -4.90 -8.41
CA THR A 336 0.60 -5.51 -7.07
C THR A 336 -0.06 -4.52 -6.13
N ARG A 337 -1.15 -4.94 -5.49
CA ARG A 337 -1.96 -4.10 -4.61
C ARG A 337 -1.77 -4.53 -3.17
N TYR A 338 -1.29 -3.63 -2.34
CA TYR A 338 -1.07 -3.84 -0.92
C TYR A 338 -2.22 -3.19 -0.16
N ARG A 339 -2.79 -3.93 0.77
CA ARG A 339 -3.79 -3.42 1.71
C ARG A 339 -3.10 -2.75 2.89
N LYS A 340 -3.85 -1.94 3.64
CA LYS A 340 -3.41 -1.49 4.96
C LYS A 340 -3.21 -2.69 5.89
N MET A 341 -2.19 -2.61 6.74
CA MET A 341 -2.03 -3.53 7.86
C MET A 341 -3.19 -3.33 8.85
N ASP A 342 -3.84 -4.43 9.22
CA ASP A 342 -4.89 -4.38 10.24
C ASP A 342 -4.29 -4.01 11.59
N ASN A 343 -4.79 -2.93 12.20
CA ASN A 343 -4.33 -2.47 13.50
C ASN A 343 -5.46 -2.37 14.52
N ALA A 344 -6.45 -3.27 14.37
CA ALA A 344 -7.81 -3.04 14.86
C ALA A 344 -7.97 -3.23 16.38
N GLN A 345 -7.46 -4.32 16.99
CA GLN A 345 -7.58 -4.62 18.44
C GLN A 345 -6.62 -5.76 18.88
N GLY A 346 -6.24 -5.78 20.15
CA GLY A 346 -5.44 -6.87 20.75
C GLY A 346 -4.02 -6.95 20.19
N ILE A 347 -3.48 -8.16 20.03
CA ILE A 347 -2.11 -8.34 19.53
C ILE A 347 -1.98 -8.06 18.02
N VAL A 348 -3.07 -8.21 17.25
CA VAL A 348 -3.09 -7.98 15.81
C VAL A 348 -2.66 -6.55 15.51
N GLY A 349 -1.69 -6.42 14.60
CA GLY A 349 -1.04 -5.15 14.28
C GLY A 349 0.45 -5.28 14.07
N ALA A 350 1.07 -4.13 13.88
CA ALA A 350 2.52 -3.98 13.74
C ALA A 350 3.09 -3.36 15.02
N TRP A 351 4.18 -3.93 15.52
CA TRP A 351 4.83 -3.53 16.76
C TRP A 351 6.34 -3.42 16.56
N THR A 352 6.96 -2.39 17.13
CA THR A 352 8.39 -2.10 16.97
C THR A 352 9.02 -1.69 18.30
N THR A 353 10.34 -1.79 18.42
CA THR A 353 11.10 -1.29 19.58
C THR A 353 11.20 0.24 19.60
N ASP A 354 11.24 0.87 18.42
CA ASP A 354 11.19 2.31 18.25
C ASP A 354 10.28 2.65 17.06
N LYS A 355 9.26 3.47 17.32
CA LYS A 355 8.25 3.85 16.32
C LYS A 355 8.67 5.04 15.47
N ASP A 356 9.69 5.77 15.88
CA ASP A 356 10.18 6.96 15.17
C ASP A 356 11.41 6.63 14.31
N VAL A 357 11.97 5.40 14.45
CA VAL A 357 13.06 4.88 13.63
C VAL A 357 12.52 3.85 12.63
N ILE A 358 12.66 4.12 11.32
CA ILE A 358 12.18 3.21 10.26
C ILE A 358 12.95 1.89 10.26
N LYS A 359 14.24 1.93 10.58
CA LYS A 359 15.11 0.76 10.68
C LYS A 359 14.80 -0.15 11.88
N SER A 360 13.91 0.21 12.80
CA SER A 360 13.65 -0.67 13.94
C SER A 360 12.86 -1.92 13.53
N PRO A 361 13.10 -3.08 14.18
CA PRO A 361 12.44 -4.33 13.79
C PRO A 361 10.94 -4.27 14.02
N VAL A 362 10.18 -4.85 13.09
CA VAL A 362 8.72 -4.84 13.11
C VAL A 362 8.19 -6.26 13.28
N LEU A 363 7.46 -6.51 14.36
CA LEU A 363 6.65 -7.69 14.57
C LEU A 363 5.26 -7.45 14.00
N LEU A 364 4.86 -8.26 13.03
CA LEU A 364 3.56 -8.23 12.39
C LEU A 364 2.75 -9.44 12.86
N PHE A 365 1.61 -9.18 13.50
CA PHE A 365 0.64 -10.20 13.88
C PHE A 365 -0.61 -10.04 13.02
N PHE A 366 -0.90 -11.04 12.19
CA PHE A 366 -2.01 -11.02 11.25
C PHE A 366 -3.28 -11.66 11.84
N PRO A 367 -4.49 -11.26 11.41
CA PRO A 367 -5.75 -11.87 11.86
C PRO A 367 -5.89 -13.37 11.56
N ASN A 368 -5.13 -13.88 10.57
CA ASN A 368 -5.12 -15.28 10.16
C ASN A 368 -4.12 -16.14 10.97
N ASN A 369 -3.73 -15.68 12.16
CA ASN A 369 -2.78 -16.35 13.06
C ASN A 369 -1.37 -16.54 12.47
N ARG A 370 -0.99 -15.74 11.45
CA ARG A 370 0.39 -15.66 10.98
C ARG A 370 1.16 -14.57 11.71
N TYR A 371 2.44 -14.84 11.96
CA TYR A 371 3.41 -13.93 12.53
C TYR A 371 4.54 -13.72 11.52
N MET A 372 4.92 -12.47 11.30
CA MET A 372 6.12 -12.12 10.54
C MET A 372 7.00 -11.17 11.35
N LEU A 373 8.30 -11.43 11.35
CA LEU A 373 9.31 -10.49 11.79
C LEU A 373 9.96 -9.86 10.55
N VAL A 374 10.14 -8.54 10.58
CA VAL A 374 11.01 -7.82 9.64
C VAL A 374 12.09 -7.13 10.46
N ASP A 375 13.32 -7.60 10.35
CA ASP A 375 14.40 -7.24 11.28
C ASP A 375 15.67 -6.84 10.51
N PRO A 376 15.91 -5.53 10.31
CA PRO A 376 17.12 -5.07 9.65
C PRO A 376 18.29 -4.82 10.63
N ASP A 377 18.09 -4.80 11.95
CA ASP A 377 19.11 -4.38 12.93
C ASP A 377 19.46 -5.43 14.01
N SER A 378 18.71 -6.54 14.06
CA SER A 378 18.87 -7.66 14.98
C SER A 378 18.71 -7.31 16.47
N SER A 379 17.96 -6.25 16.80
CA SER A 379 17.78 -5.78 18.18
C SER A 379 16.80 -6.58 19.04
N ILE A 380 16.07 -7.54 18.45
CA ILE A 380 15.10 -8.38 19.17
C ILE A 380 15.64 -9.80 19.35
N GLY A 381 15.38 -10.40 20.51
CA GLY A 381 15.78 -11.77 20.82
C GLY A 381 17.15 -11.87 21.48
N LYS A 382 17.72 -13.08 21.49
CA LYS A 382 19.06 -13.34 22.04
C LYS A 382 20.06 -13.42 20.90
N ALA A 383 20.33 -12.29 20.27
CA ALA A 383 21.27 -12.20 19.17
C ALA A 383 22.72 -12.28 19.70
N SER A 384 23.41 -13.40 19.42
CA SER A 384 24.87 -13.36 19.31
C SER A 384 25.23 -12.66 18.01
N ALA A 385 26.17 -11.71 18.04
CA ALA A 385 26.67 -11.04 16.84
C ALA A 385 27.27 -12.03 15.81
N GLU A 386 27.57 -13.28 16.21
CA GLU A 386 28.12 -14.31 15.32
C GLU A 386 27.07 -14.95 14.39
N CYS A 387 25.78 -14.94 14.76
CA CYS A 387 24.72 -15.60 13.98
C CYS A 387 23.55 -14.69 13.60
N ALA A 388 23.40 -13.54 14.25
CA ALA A 388 22.35 -12.58 13.94
C ALA A 388 22.59 -11.91 12.59
N LYS A 389 21.53 -11.84 11.76
CA LYS A 389 21.57 -11.23 10.43
C LYS A 389 20.30 -10.42 10.19
N PRO A 390 20.39 -9.34 9.39
CA PRO A 390 19.21 -8.72 8.83
C PRO A 390 18.38 -9.74 8.04
N GLY A 391 17.07 -9.80 8.30
CA GLY A 391 16.19 -10.71 7.59
C GLY A 391 14.74 -10.67 8.08
N VAL A 392 14.05 -11.76 7.80
CA VAL A 392 12.66 -12.00 8.16
C VAL A 392 12.48 -13.36 8.82
N GLU A 393 11.43 -13.45 9.64
CA GLU A 393 10.90 -14.72 10.15
C GLU A 393 9.43 -14.84 9.73
N LEU A 394 8.96 -16.06 9.47
CA LEU A 394 7.54 -16.36 9.29
C LEU A 394 7.16 -17.58 10.12
N ALA A 395 6.15 -17.44 10.97
CA ALA A 395 5.59 -18.53 11.77
C ALA A 395 4.07 -18.38 11.91
N THR A 396 3.46 -19.32 12.63
CA THR A 396 2.10 -19.18 13.16
C THR A 396 2.15 -18.79 14.62
N TYR A 397 1.11 -18.12 15.11
CA TYR A 397 0.99 -17.76 16.52
C TYR A 397 -0.37 -18.14 17.11
N ASP A 398 -0.39 -18.36 18.42
CA ASP A 398 -1.58 -18.42 19.26
C ASP A 398 -1.40 -17.43 20.42
N TYR A 399 -2.39 -16.56 20.64
CA TYR A 399 -2.35 -15.55 21.69
C TYR A 399 -3.56 -15.65 22.62
N ASN A 400 -3.30 -15.81 23.91
CA ASN A 400 -4.30 -15.80 24.96
C ASN A 400 -4.28 -14.46 25.69
N ALA A 401 -5.26 -13.60 25.39
CA ALA A 401 -5.39 -12.27 26.00
C ALA A 401 -5.66 -12.32 27.51
N GLY A 402 -6.22 -13.41 28.06
CA GLY A 402 -6.49 -13.54 29.49
C GLY A 402 -5.24 -13.81 30.33
N SER A 403 -4.24 -14.48 29.74
CA SER A 403 -2.97 -14.80 30.42
C SER A 403 -1.76 -14.09 29.81
N ASN A 404 -1.96 -13.24 28.80
CA ASN A 404 -0.91 -12.63 27.97
C ASN A 404 0.05 -13.64 27.33
N ALA A 405 -0.34 -14.92 27.24
CA ALA A 405 0.53 -15.95 26.72
C ALA A 405 0.53 -15.90 25.20
N LEU A 406 1.73 -15.82 24.62
CA LEU A 406 1.97 -15.92 23.19
C LEU A 406 2.76 -17.22 22.94
N LYS A 407 2.31 -18.01 21.98
CA LYS A 407 3.00 -19.21 21.52
C LYS A 407 3.25 -19.09 20.03
N LEU A 408 4.50 -19.24 19.61
CA LEU A 408 4.86 -19.37 18.20
C LEU A 408 5.04 -20.84 17.83
N SER A 409 4.57 -21.22 16.65
CA SER A 409 4.65 -22.59 16.13
C SER A 409 4.81 -22.55 14.61
N SER A 410 5.19 -23.68 13.99
CA SER A 410 5.23 -23.83 12.52
C SER A 410 6.10 -22.77 11.81
N LEU A 411 7.35 -22.62 12.26
CA LEU A 411 8.32 -21.74 11.60
C LEU A 411 8.51 -22.20 10.14
N THR A 412 8.23 -21.30 9.21
CA THR A 412 8.28 -21.54 7.77
C THR A 412 9.49 -20.82 7.14
N TYR A 413 9.82 -19.62 7.61
CA TYR A 413 10.99 -18.87 7.18
C TYR A 413 11.79 -18.37 8.38
N ASN A 414 13.11 -18.46 8.29
CA ASN A 414 14.06 -17.79 9.18
C ASN A 414 15.31 -17.44 8.36
N THR A 415 15.48 -16.14 8.12
CA THR A 415 16.69 -15.59 7.50
C THR A 415 17.48 -14.71 8.48
N THR A 416 16.92 -14.42 9.66
CA THR A 416 17.53 -13.63 10.75
C THR A 416 18.62 -14.41 11.51
N GLY A 417 18.68 -15.73 11.32
CA GLY A 417 19.61 -16.60 12.02
C GLY A 417 19.14 -16.86 13.44
N CYS A 418 19.83 -16.26 14.42
CA CYS A 418 19.50 -16.36 15.84
C CYS A 418 18.87 -15.09 16.44
N ALA A 419 18.75 -14.02 15.63
CA ALA A 419 17.96 -12.85 16.01
C ALA A 419 16.46 -13.17 15.87
N GLY A 420 15.62 -12.38 16.54
CA GLY A 420 14.17 -12.54 16.49
C GLY A 420 13.61 -13.54 17.49
N LEU A 421 12.49 -14.17 17.10
CA LEU A 421 11.72 -15.08 17.96
C LEU A 421 11.78 -16.55 17.52
N SER A 422 12.52 -16.87 16.46
CA SER A 422 12.71 -18.25 15.98
C SER A 422 13.28 -19.21 17.02
N GLU A 423 14.17 -18.77 17.92
CA GLU A 423 14.67 -19.61 19.02
C GLU A 423 13.62 -19.90 20.10
N TYR A 424 12.46 -19.23 20.05
CA TYR A 424 11.37 -19.33 21.02
C TYR A 424 10.15 -20.07 20.48
N ILE A 425 10.26 -20.72 19.31
CA ILE A 425 9.24 -21.65 18.80
C ILE A 425 8.94 -22.72 19.85
N ASP A 426 7.65 -22.94 20.09
CA ASP A 426 7.08 -23.83 21.11
C ASP A 426 7.52 -23.55 22.56
N LYS A 427 8.19 -22.42 22.82
CA LYS A 427 8.51 -21.94 24.17
C LYS A 427 7.46 -20.93 24.64
N PRO A 428 7.18 -20.87 25.95
CA PRO A 428 6.25 -19.87 26.48
C PRO A 428 6.89 -18.48 26.42
N ILE A 429 6.27 -17.57 25.67
CA ILE A 429 6.56 -16.14 25.71
C ILE A 429 5.32 -15.38 26.18
N THR A 430 5.53 -14.24 26.81
CA THR A 430 4.47 -13.35 27.29
C THR A 430 4.48 -12.09 26.45
N PHE A 431 3.31 -11.73 25.93
CA PHE A 431 3.04 -10.46 25.23
C PHE A 431 1.97 -9.70 26.01
N GLU A 432 2.41 -8.84 26.91
CA GLU A 432 1.54 -8.07 27.82
C GLU A 432 1.23 -6.71 27.19
N ILE A 433 0.00 -6.52 26.72
CA ILE A 433 -0.45 -5.25 26.13
C ILE A 433 -0.81 -4.27 27.26
N GLY A 434 -0.24 -3.07 27.18
CA GLY A 434 -0.51 -1.98 28.10
C GLY A 434 -1.97 -1.52 28.05
N SER A 435 -2.44 -0.86 29.11
CA SER A 435 -3.80 -0.30 29.16
C SER A 435 -4.05 0.80 28.12
N ASP A 436 -2.98 1.42 27.61
CA ASP A 436 -3.03 2.39 26.51
C ASP A 436 -3.28 1.73 25.15
N THR A 437 -3.16 0.39 25.05
CA THR A 437 -3.22 -0.41 23.81
C THR A 437 -2.13 -0.11 22.77
N GLN A 438 -1.24 0.84 23.05
CA GLN A 438 -0.18 1.33 22.18
C GLN A 438 1.21 0.83 22.60
N THR A 439 1.34 0.33 23.83
CA THR A 439 2.58 -0.28 24.32
C THR A 439 2.35 -1.75 24.65
N ALA A 440 3.39 -2.56 24.54
CA ALA A 440 3.38 -3.93 24.98
C ALA A 440 4.75 -4.33 25.55
N LYS A 441 4.77 -5.30 26.46
CA LYS A 441 5.99 -5.90 26.98
C LYS A 441 6.09 -7.33 26.48
N LEU A 442 7.13 -7.60 25.70
CA LEU A 442 7.49 -8.93 25.24
C LEU A 442 8.57 -9.50 26.16
N SER A 443 8.36 -10.71 26.70
CA SER A 443 9.32 -11.36 27.59
C SER A 443 9.16 -12.87 27.64
N GLY A 444 10.15 -13.60 28.17
CA GLY A 444 10.06 -15.05 28.33
C GLY A 444 11.33 -15.63 28.93
N PRO A 445 11.36 -16.92 29.30
CA PRO A 445 12.57 -17.57 29.79
C PRO A 445 13.71 -17.49 28.76
N GLY A 446 14.78 -16.76 29.11
CA GLY A 446 15.93 -16.55 28.22
C GLY A 446 15.76 -15.41 27.21
N LEU A 447 14.55 -14.84 27.07
CA LEU A 447 14.26 -13.65 26.29
C LEU A 447 14.34 -12.41 27.19
N ALA A 448 15.27 -11.51 26.89
CA ALA A 448 15.30 -10.22 27.57
C ALA A 448 13.96 -9.50 27.37
N ALA A 449 13.46 -8.86 28.41
CA ALA A 449 12.21 -8.11 28.30
C ALA A 449 12.41 -6.90 27.38
N VAL A 450 11.55 -6.75 26.39
CA VAL A 450 11.57 -5.66 25.41
C VAL A 450 10.22 -4.93 25.46
N THR A 451 10.28 -3.60 25.45
CA THR A 451 9.09 -2.76 25.26
C THR A 451 8.88 -2.58 23.77
N LEU A 452 7.64 -2.81 23.34
CA LEU A 452 7.20 -2.61 21.98
C LEU A 452 6.15 -1.51 21.93
N HIS A 453 6.17 -0.76 20.84
CA HIS A 453 5.25 0.29 20.49
C HIS A 453 4.46 -0.14 19.27
N ARG A 454 3.14 -0.01 19.35
CA ARG A 454 2.28 -0.20 18.19
C ARG A 454 2.60 0.88 17.18
N ILE A 455 2.84 0.48 15.94
CA ILE A 455 3.00 1.43 14.85
C ILE A 455 1.60 1.82 14.38
N SER A 456 1.27 3.09 14.53
CA SER A 456 0.08 3.73 13.94
C SER A 456 0.54 5.05 13.35
N HIS A 457 0.09 5.34 12.13
CA HIS A 457 0.31 6.62 11.44
C HIS A 457 -0.96 7.46 11.54
#